data_AF-A0A7Y5Q5Z6-F1
#
_entry.id   AF-A0A7Y5Q5Z6-F1
#
_cell.length_a   1.000
_cell.length_b   1.000
_cell.length_c   1.000
_cell.angle_alpha   90.00
_cell.angle_beta   90.00
_cell.angle_gamma   90.00
#
_symmetry.space_group_name_H-M   'P 1'
#
loop_
_entity.id
_entity.type
_entity.pdbx_description
1 polymer ?
#
loop_
_entity_poly.entity_id
_entity_poly.type
_entity_poly.pdbx_seq_one_letter_code
_entity_poly.pdbx_strand_id
1 'polypeptide(L)'
;MLKSCSAGCLSMIGAFLVAVGFSQISDGGSFALLLFFLSSAGVPLWLAWSLQRSAMVDMRRQQELRREWQERQILRIAAAHDGRVTPSLVAMHSGDIGLEEARRILQQLAVDGYCTCDSDSQGTLYYEFDLGGEARPRERLSAEEWVESMSQRRMTGHRGEQTQYVDE
;
A
#
# COMPACT_ATOMS: atom_id res chain seq x y z
N MET A 1 22.95 15.89 -12.77
CA MET A 1 22.06 16.87 -12.09
C MET A 1 21.98 18.21 -12.86
N LEU A 2 21.63 18.21 -14.15
CA LEU A 2 21.64 19.45 -14.96
C LEU A 2 20.53 19.52 -16.05
N LYS A 3 19.41 18.82 -15.88
CA LYS A 3 18.36 18.73 -16.92
C LYS A 3 17.03 19.45 -16.62
N SER A 4 16.88 20.12 -15.48
CA SER A 4 15.58 20.68 -15.07
C SER A 4 15.42 22.19 -15.21
N CYS A 5 16.45 22.94 -15.65
CA CYS A 5 16.38 24.40 -15.75
C CYS A 5 15.81 24.95 -17.08
N SER A 6 15.81 24.18 -18.17
CA SER A 6 15.45 24.74 -19.50
C SER A 6 13.94 24.79 -19.78
N ALA A 7 13.13 23.92 -19.14
CA ALA A 7 11.71 23.83 -19.42
C ALA A 7 10.90 25.04 -18.88
N GLY A 8 11.33 25.62 -17.75
CA GLY A 8 10.65 26.77 -17.14
C GLY A 8 10.83 28.08 -17.94
N CYS A 9 12.01 28.30 -18.52
CA CYS A 9 12.32 29.53 -19.26
C CYS A 9 11.54 29.63 -20.58
N LEU A 10 11.34 28.50 -21.28
CA LEU A 10 10.58 28.47 -22.54
C LEU A 10 9.09 28.78 -22.32
N SER A 11 8.52 28.36 -21.19
CA SER A 11 7.13 28.67 -20.82
C SER A 11 6.90 30.16 -20.55
N MET A 12 7.86 30.84 -19.91
CA MET A 12 7.79 32.27 -19.62
C MET A 12 7.80 33.10 -20.91
N ILE A 13 8.66 32.72 -21.87
CA ILE A 13 8.79 33.41 -23.17
C ILE A 13 7.50 33.24 -24.00
N GLY A 14 6.90 32.04 -24.00
CA GLY A 14 5.62 31.79 -24.67
C GLY A 14 4.47 32.62 -24.12
N ALA A 15 4.33 32.71 -22.79
CA ALA A 15 3.29 33.52 -22.15
C ALA A 15 3.44 35.02 -22.44
N PHE A 16 4.68 35.52 -22.50
CA PHE A 16 4.97 36.91 -22.82
C PHE A 16 4.60 37.26 -24.27
N LEU A 17 4.92 36.38 -25.23
CA LEU A 17 4.58 36.61 -26.65
C LEU A 17 3.07 36.58 -26.91
N VAL A 18 2.33 35.71 -26.21
CA VAL A 18 0.86 35.68 -26.29
C VAL A 18 0.25 36.94 -25.68
N ALA A 19 0.76 37.44 -24.56
CA ALA A 19 0.28 38.68 -23.94
C ALA A 19 0.55 39.91 -24.83
N VAL A 20 1.74 40.02 -25.41
CA VAL A 20 2.12 41.12 -26.31
C VAL A 20 1.32 41.07 -27.62
N GLY A 21 1.10 39.87 -28.17
CA GLY A 21 0.28 39.67 -29.37
C GLY A 21 -1.19 40.05 -29.16
N PHE A 22 -1.76 39.78 -27.97
CA PHE A 22 -3.15 40.12 -27.65
C PHE A 22 -3.37 41.62 -27.39
N SER A 23 -2.37 42.32 -26.82
CA SER A 23 -2.45 43.77 -26.57
C SER A 23 -2.52 44.62 -27.84
N GLN A 24 -2.14 44.09 -29.01
CA GLN A 24 -2.20 44.81 -30.29
C GLN A 24 -3.53 44.62 -31.04
N ILE A 25 -4.39 43.69 -30.63
CA ILE A 25 -5.59 43.30 -31.39
C ILE A 25 -6.91 43.75 -30.73
N SER A 26 -6.91 44.17 -29.46
CA SER A 26 -8.15 44.61 -28.79
C SER A 26 -8.09 46.06 -28.32
N ASP A 27 -8.94 46.93 -28.87
CA ASP A 27 -9.25 48.26 -28.32
C ASP A 27 -9.94 48.23 -26.93
N GLY A 28 -10.20 47.03 -26.40
CA GLY A 28 -10.78 46.79 -25.07
C GLY A 28 -9.84 46.06 -24.12
N GLY A 29 -8.79 46.74 -23.65
CA GLY A 29 -7.67 46.16 -22.88
C GLY A 29 -7.99 45.49 -21.54
N SER A 30 -9.21 45.58 -21.01
CA SER A 30 -9.55 44.99 -19.71
C SER A 30 -9.68 43.47 -19.72
N PHE A 31 -10.14 42.85 -20.81
CA PHE A 31 -10.29 41.38 -20.86
C PHE A 31 -8.96 40.64 -21.00
N ALA A 32 -8.01 41.21 -21.73
CA ALA A 32 -6.67 40.62 -21.90
C ALA A 32 -5.91 40.51 -20.58
N LEU A 33 -6.02 41.53 -19.71
CA LEU A 33 -5.38 41.51 -18.39
C LEU A 33 -6.00 40.44 -17.48
N LEU A 34 -7.32 40.28 -17.49
CA LEU A 34 -7.99 39.24 -16.69
C LEU A 34 -7.57 37.82 -17.09
N LEU A 35 -7.47 37.53 -18.39
CA LEU A 35 -6.97 36.23 -18.87
C LEU A 35 -5.50 36.01 -18.52
N PHE A 36 -4.68 37.06 -18.54
CA PHE A 36 -3.28 36.99 -18.13
C PHE A 36 -3.15 36.63 -16.64
N PHE A 37 -3.91 37.30 -15.75
CA PHE A 37 -3.93 36.96 -14.32
C PHE A 37 -4.50 35.56 -14.05
N LEU A 38 -5.54 35.15 -14.75
CA LEU A 38 -6.13 33.82 -14.60
C LEU A 38 -5.15 32.71 -15.05
N SER A 39 -4.40 32.93 -16.13
CA SER A 39 -3.39 31.97 -16.60
C SER A 39 -2.16 31.96 -15.69
N SER A 40 -1.65 33.12 -15.27
CA SER A 40 -0.43 33.22 -14.47
C SER A 40 -0.62 32.72 -13.04
N ALA A 41 -1.81 32.87 -12.46
CA ALA A 41 -2.13 32.33 -11.14
C ALA A 41 -2.74 30.92 -11.21
N GLY A 42 -3.60 30.65 -12.20
CA GLY A 42 -4.33 29.39 -12.29
C GLY A 42 -3.47 28.20 -12.71
N VAL A 43 -2.56 28.38 -13.67
CA VAL A 43 -1.68 27.30 -14.15
C VAL A 43 -0.73 26.79 -13.05
N PRO A 44 0.02 27.64 -12.30
CA PRO A 44 0.88 27.13 -11.23
C PRO A 44 0.09 26.52 -10.08
N LEU A 45 -1.11 27.02 -9.76
CA LEU A 45 -1.96 26.42 -8.72
C LEU A 45 -2.47 25.03 -9.14
N TRP A 46 -2.86 24.87 -10.40
CA TRP A 46 -3.29 23.58 -10.96
C TRP A 46 -2.13 22.58 -11.02
N LEU A 47 -0.95 23.01 -11.46
CA LEU A 47 0.26 22.17 -11.47
C LEU A 47 0.67 21.75 -10.05
N ALA A 48 0.69 22.68 -9.09
CA ALA A 48 1.00 22.37 -7.69
C ALA A 48 0.00 21.36 -7.11
N TRP A 49 -1.29 21.53 -7.38
CA TRP A 49 -2.31 20.58 -6.93
C TRP A 49 -2.17 19.19 -7.58
N SER A 50 -1.83 19.15 -8.87
CA SER A 50 -1.64 17.89 -9.61
C SER A 50 -0.43 17.09 -9.08
N LEU A 51 0.68 17.75 -8.78
CA LEU A 51 1.89 17.14 -8.21
C LEU A 51 1.66 16.66 -6.77
N GLN A 52 0.85 17.39 -6.01
CA GLN A 52 0.50 17.00 -4.65
C GLN A 52 -0.38 15.74 -4.61
N ARG A 53 -1.23 15.53 -5.63
CA ARG A 53 -2.02 14.30 -5.76
C ARG A 53 -1.17 13.07 -6.06
N SER A 54 -0.13 13.17 -6.88
CA SER A 54 0.75 12.03 -7.17
C SER A 54 1.54 11.58 -5.93
N ALA A 55 2.03 12.53 -5.12
CA ALA A 55 2.81 12.20 -3.92
C ALA A 55 2.01 11.37 -2.88
N MET A 56 0.71 11.63 -2.73
CA MET A 56 -0.13 10.85 -1.82
C MET A 56 -0.36 9.41 -2.29
N VAL A 57 -0.45 9.21 -3.61
CA VAL A 57 -0.62 7.87 -4.20
C VAL A 57 0.64 7.04 -4.00
N ASP A 58 1.81 7.65 -4.19
CA ASP A 58 3.10 6.96 -4.01
C ASP A 58 3.32 6.53 -2.55
N MET A 59 2.94 7.38 -1.57
CA MET A 59 3.02 7.03 -0.14
C MET A 59 2.14 5.82 0.21
N ARG A 60 0.90 5.78 -0.30
CA ARG A 60 -0.01 4.65 -0.07
C ARG A 60 0.55 3.37 -0.68
N ARG A 61 1.06 3.45 -1.91
CA ARG A 61 1.67 2.30 -2.58
C ARG A 61 2.89 1.77 -1.82
N GLN A 62 3.74 2.66 -1.29
CA GLN A 62 4.88 2.24 -0.46
C GLN A 62 4.44 1.57 0.84
N GLN A 63 3.37 2.08 1.48
CA GLN A 63 2.81 1.47 2.67
C GLN A 63 2.22 0.09 2.40
N GLU A 64 1.50 -0.08 1.28
CA GLU A 64 0.96 -1.37 0.83
C GLU A 64 2.07 -2.38 0.58
N LEU A 65 3.11 -2.01 -0.17
CA LEU A 65 4.26 -2.88 -0.43
C LEU A 65 4.98 -3.28 0.86
N ARG A 66 5.13 -2.35 1.80
CA ARG A 66 5.73 -2.65 3.11
C ARG A 66 4.87 -3.65 3.89
N ARG A 67 3.56 -3.46 3.89
CA ARG A 67 2.61 -4.35 4.58
C ARG A 67 2.64 -5.75 3.97
N GLU A 68 2.58 -5.85 2.64
CA GLU A 68 2.66 -7.13 1.92
C GLU A 68 3.97 -7.88 2.24
N TRP A 69 5.09 -7.15 2.28
CA TRP A 69 6.37 -7.72 2.65
C TRP A 69 6.38 -8.26 4.09
N GLN A 70 5.84 -7.50 5.05
CA GLN A 70 5.74 -7.93 6.45
C GLN A 70 4.86 -9.18 6.62
N GLU A 71 3.71 -9.21 5.94
CA GLU A 71 2.81 -10.36 5.97
C GLU A 71 3.48 -11.62 5.40
N ARG A 72 4.18 -11.50 4.26
CA ARG A 72 4.95 -12.62 3.69
C ARG A 72 6.02 -13.12 4.67
N GLN A 73 6.68 -12.23 5.38
CA GLN A 73 7.70 -12.63 6.35
C GLN A 73 7.08 -13.40 7.53
N ILE A 74 5.92 -12.98 8.02
CA ILE A 74 5.18 -13.71 9.06
C ILE A 74 4.78 -15.10 8.58
N LEU A 75 4.27 -15.20 7.34
CA LEU A 75 3.89 -16.48 6.76
C LEU A 75 5.10 -17.41 6.58
N ARG A 76 6.27 -16.90 6.18
CA ARG A 76 7.51 -17.69 6.12
C ARG A 76 7.92 -18.22 7.50
N ILE A 77 7.81 -17.39 8.54
CA ILE A 77 8.07 -17.80 9.91
C ILE A 77 7.06 -18.87 10.33
N ALA A 78 5.78 -18.70 10.02
CA ALA A 78 4.75 -19.70 10.32
C ALA A 78 5.02 -21.05 9.62
N ALA A 79 5.38 -21.04 8.33
CA ALA A 79 5.74 -22.25 7.61
C ALA A 79 6.98 -22.95 8.20
N ALA A 80 7.95 -22.20 8.74
CA ALA A 80 9.13 -22.75 9.39
C ALA A 80 8.85 -23.35 10.79
N HIS A 81 7.74 -22.96 11.42
CA HIS A 81 7.35 -23.37 12.78
C HIS A 81 6.04 -24.18 12.79
N ASP A 82 5.85 -25.03 11.77
CA ASP A 82 4.70 -25.95 11.66
C ASP A 82 3.33 -25.26 11.78
N GLY A 83 3.24 -24.01 11.32
CA GLY A 83 2.01 -23.24 11.29
C GLY A 83 1.71 -22.49 12.59
N ARG A 84 2.47 -22.69 13.67
CA ARG A 84 2.22 -22.03 14.97
C ARG A 84 3.20 -20.90 15.23
N VAL A 85 2.69 -19.69 15.48
CA VAL A 85 3.52 -18.49 15.73
C VAL A 85 2.99 -17.65 16.87
N THR A 86 3.91 -16.96 17.56
CA THR A 86 3.58 -15.95 18.56
C THR A 86 4.14 -14.58 18.14
N PRO A 87 3.57 -13.46 18.64
CA PRO A 87 4.11 -12.13 18.34
C PRO A 87 5.60 -11.98 18.69
N SER A 88 6.02 -12.59 19.81
CA SER A 88 7.42 -12.60 20.26
C SER A 88 8.32 -13.36 19.28
N LEU A 89 7.86 -14.51 18.78
CA LEU A 89 8.60 -15.31 17.81
C LEU A 89 8.84 -14.52 16.52
N VAL A 90 7.81 -13.84 16.00
CA VAL A 90 7.89 -13.00 14.80
C VAL A 90 8.86 -11.84 15.01
N ALA A 91 8.76 -11.15 16.15
CA ALA A 91 9.62 -10.00 16.45
C ALA A 91 11.11 -10.39 16.55
N MET A 92 11.41 -11.57 17.12
CA MET A 92 12.78 -12.05 17.22
C MET A 92 13.37 -12.50 15.87
N HIS A 93 12.58 -13.15 15.01
CA HIS A 93 13.10 -13.73 13.75
C HIS A 93 13.15 -12.73 12.60
N SER A 94 12.26 -11.74 12.59
CA SER A 94 12.16 -10.80 11.48
C SER A 94 13.20 -9.67 11.52
N GLY A 95 13.64 -9.24 12.71
CA GLY A 95 14.56 -8.11 12.91
C GLY A 95 13.96 -6.73 12.62
N ASP A 96 13.05 -6.64 11.64
CA ASP A 96 12.45 -5.39 11.14
C ASP A 96 11.00 -5.16 11.62
N ILE A 97 10.37 -6.16 12.25
CA ILE A 97 9.00 -6.07 12.76
C ILE A 97 9.04 -6.02 14.28
N GLY A 98 8.61 -4.91 14.86
CA GLY A 98 8.49 -4.78 16.32
C GLY A 98 7.37 -5.63 16.90
N LEU A 99 7.40 -5.90 18.20
CA LEU A 99 6.43 -6.75 18.90
C LEU A 99 4.98 -6.29 18.73
N GLU A 100 4.71 -4.99 18.87
CA GLU A 100 3.35 -4.44 18.74
C GLU A 100 2.85 -4.55 17.31
N GLU A 101 3.74 -4.33 16.34
CA GLU A 101 3.44 -4.43 14.92
C GLU A 101 3.12 -5.88 14.54
N ALA A 102 3.92 -6.84 15.01
CA ALA A 102 3.69 -8.25 14.81
C ALA A 102 2.33 -8.68 15.38
N ARG A 103 1.98 -8.24 16.60
CA ARG A 103 0.68 -8.51 17.22
C ARG A 103 -0.46 -7.98 16.35
N ARG A 104 -0.37 -6.73 15.91
CA ARG A 104 -1.39 -6.09 15.07
C ARG A 104 -1.59 -6.84 13.76
N ILE A 105 -0.50 -7.23 13.07
CA ILE A 105 -0.60 -7.94 11.80
C ILE A 105 -1.19 -9.34 12.01
N LEU A 106 -0.76 -10.08 13.04
CA LEU A 106 -1.31 -11.40 13.36
C LEU A 106 -2.80 -11.33 13.72
N GLN A 107 -3.22 -10.34 14.50
CA GLN A 107 -4.62 -10.12 14.82
C GLN A 107 -5.44 -9.82 13.55
N GLN A 108 -4.90 -9.00 12.65
CA GLN A 108 -5.56 -8.74 11.37
C GLN A 108 -5.68 -10.00 10.51
N LEU A 109 -4.63 -10.84 10.46
CA LEU A 109 -4.67 -12.10 9.72
C LEU A 109 -5.70 -13.08 10.31
N ALA A 110 -5.88 -13.08 11.63
CA ALA A 110 -6.92 -13.86 12.29
C ALA A 110 -8.32 -13.35 11.95
N VAL A 111 -8.52 -12.02 11.97
CA VAL A 111 -9.80 -11.39 11.56
C VAL A 111 -10.12 -11.66 10.09
N ASP A 112 -9.10 -11.66 9.23
CA ASP A 112 -9.24 -11.97 7.80
C ASP A 112 -9.46 -13.47 7.55
N GLY A 113 -9.34 -14.33 8.57
CA GLY A 113 -9.60 -15.77 8.49
C GLY A 113 -8.41 -16.62 8.00
N TYR A 114 -7.19 -16.08 7.98
CA TYR A 114 -5.98 -16.82 7.57
C TYR A 114 -5.40 -17.71 8.68
N CYS A 115 -5.70 -17.39 9.94
CA CYS A 115 -5.25 -18.15 11.10
C CYS A 115 -6.30 -18.13 12.22
N THR A 116 -6.19 -19.07 13.14
CA THR A 116 -6.94 -19.05 14.40
C THR A 116 -6.07 -18.44 15.49
N CYS A 117 -6.68 -17.67 16.39
CA CYS A 117 -6.02 -17.13 17.57
C CYS A 117 -6.51 -17.91 18.78
N ASP A 118 -5.57 -18.41 19.58
CA ASP A 118 -5.85 -19.18 20.78
C ASP A 118 -4.81 -18.83 21.86
N SER A 119 -5.07 -19.23 23.10
CA SER A 119 -4.20 -18.97 24.24
C SER A 119 -3.74 -20.28 24.86
N ASP A 120 -2.47 -20.37 25.23
CA ASP A 120 -1.97 -21.51 25.99
C ASP A 120 -2.45 -21.51 27.45
N SER A 121 -2.09 -22.56 28.20
CA SER A 121 -2.41 -22.68 29.62
C SER A 121 -1.77 -21.62 30.52
N GLN A 122 -0.83 -20.83 29.98
CA GLN A 122 -0.17 -19.71 30.65
C GLN A 122 -0.78 -18.36 30.24
N GLY A 123 -1.79 -18.34 29.37
CA GLY A 123 -2.42 -17.12 28.84
C GLY A 123 -1.62 -16.44 27.73
N THR A 124 -0.62 -17.10 27.16
CA THR A 124 0.14 -16.59 26.02
C THR A 124 -0.65 -16.84 24.74
N LEU A 125 -0.92 -15.76 24.00
CA LEU A 125 -1.58 -15.84 22.70
C LEU A 125 -0.65 -16.44 21.65
N TYR A 126 -1.15 -17.44 20.94
CA TYR A 126 -0.53 -18.02 19.76
C TYR A 126 -1.52 -18.03 18.59
N TYR A 127 -0.97 -18.01 17.38
CA TYR A 127 -1.72 -18.02 16.14
C TYR A 127 -1.36 -19.28 15.36
N GLU A 128 -2.37 -20.00 14.89
CA GLU A 128 -2.21 -21.25 14.16
C GLU A 128 -2.72 -21.09 12.73
N PHE A 129 -1.83 -21.32 11.77
CA PHE A 129 -2.07 -21.27 10.34
C PHE A 129 -2.30 -22.69 9.82
N ASP A 130 -3.40 -22.91 9.10
CA ASP A 130 -3.63 -24.17 8.42
C ASP A 130 -2.67 -24.29 7.22
N LEU A 131 -1.65 -25.13 7.37
CA LEU A 131 -0.67 -25.42 6.33
C LEU A 131 -1.19 -26.41 5.26
N GLY A 132 -2.47 -26.81 5.32
CA GLY A 132 -3.06 -27.78 4.40
C GLY A 132 -3.03 -29.20 4.95
N GLY A 133 -3.47 -29.36 6.19
CA GLY A 133 -3.48 -30.62 6.94
C GLY A 133 -4.52 -31.66 6.50
N GLU A 134 -4.69 -31.93 5.20
CA GLU A 134 -5.20 -33.22 4.73
C GLU A 134 -4.37 -33.71 3.54
N ALA A 135 -3.51 -34.67 3.83
CA ALA A 135 -2.60 -35.29 2.89
C ALA A 135 -3.34 -35.96 1.71
N ARG A 136 -3.23 -35.37 0.52
CA ARG A 136 -3.03 -36.18 -0.70
C ARG A 136 -1.53 -36.32 -0.92
N PRO A 137 -0.98 -37.54 -1.07
CA PRO A 137 0.43 -37.73 -1.34
C PRO A 137 0.75 -37.34 -2.80
N ARG A 138 0.93 -36.04 -3.04
CA ARG A 138 1.70 -35.47 -4.15
C ARG A 138 1.92 -33.99 -3.85
N GLU A 139 3.18 -33.61 -3.78
CA GLU A 139 3.70 -32.24 -3.54
C GLU A 139 3.49 -31.71 -2.12
N ARG A 140 4.49 -31.95 -1.25
CA ARG A 140 4.81 -30.98 -0.21
C ARG A 140 5.20 -29.69 -0.93
N LEU A 141 4.28 -28.74 -1.00
CA LEU A 141 4.58 -27.40 -1.49
C LEU A 141 5.74 -26.86 -0.67
N SER A 142 6.75 -26.30 -1.34
CA SER A 142 7.82 -25.59 -0.67
C SER A 142 7.24 -24.40 0.10
N ALA A 143 7.94 -23.93 1.15
CA ALA A 143 7.49 -22.79 1.95
C ALA A 143 7.18 -21.55 1.08
N GLU A 144 7.87 -21.39 -0.04
CA GLU A 144 7.65 -20.28 -0.98
C GLU A 144 6.36 -20.44 -1.78
N GLU A 145 6.06 -21.66 -2.26
CA GLU A 145 4.81 -21.96 -2.97
C GLU A 145 3.58 -21.86 -2.06
N TRP A 146 3.71 -22.25 -0.78
CA TRP A 146 2.65 -22.07 0.20
C TRP A 146 2.35 -20.58 0.43
N VAL A 147 3.41 -19.76 0.63
CA VAL A 147 3.28 -18.30 0.76
C VAL A 147 2.64 -17.68 -0.47
N GLU A 148 3.02 -18.13 -1.67
CA GLU A 148 2.43 -17.65 -2.92
C GLU A 148 0.94 -18.00 -3.01
N SER A 149 0.54 -19.23 -2.63
CA SER A 149 -0.86 -19.66 -2.61
C SER A 149 -1.74 -18.83 -1.65
N MET A 150 -1.22 -18.51 -0.46
CA MET A 150 -1.92 -17.68 0.53
C MET A 150 -2.03 -16.23 0.04
N SER A 151 -0.99 -15.70 -0.61
CA SER A 151 -1.02 -14.37 -1.21
C SER A 151 -2.03 -14.25 -2.36
N GLN A 152 -2.22 -15.31 -3.15
CA GLN A 152 -3.20 -15.36 -4.23
C GLN A 152 -4.64 -15.41 -3.72
N ARG A 153 -4.92 -16.12 -2.61
CA ARG A 153 -6.27 -16.16 -2.00
C ARG A 153 -6.81 -14.77 -1.65
N ARG A 154 -5.92 -13.84 -1.25
CA ARG A 154 -6.28 -12.45 -0.94
C ARG A 154 -6.76 -11.67 -2.18
N MET A 155 -6.15 -11.91 -3.34
CA MET A 155 -6.55 -11.24 -4.59
C MET A 155 -7.88 -11.75 -5.15
N THR A 156 -8.26 -12.99 -4.84
CA THR A 156 -9.51 -13.59 -5.32
C THR A 156 -10.74 -13.25 -4.49
N GLY A 157 -10.61 -12.52 -3.37
CA GLY A 157 -11.76 -12.01 -2.61
C GLY A 157 -12.66 -13.10 -2.01
N HIS A 158 -12.16 -14.31 -1.80
CA HIS A 158 -12.91 -15.39 -1.18
C HIS A 158 -12.96 -15.18 0.34
N ARG A 159 -13.87 -14.30 0.76
CA ARG A 159 -14.26 -14.08 2.15
C ARG A 159 -14.94 -15.36 2.64
N GLY A 160 -14.20 -16.16 3.40
CA GLY A 160 -14.70 -17.41 3.98
C GLY A 160 -16.00 -17.15 4.75
N GLU A 161 -17.02 -17.90 4.37
CA GLU A 161 -18.31 -18.00 5.03
C GLU A 161 -18.06 -18.53 6.46
N GLN A 162 -17.98 -17.63 7.44
CA GLN A 162 -17.93 -18.02 8.84
C GLN A 162 -19.31 -18.57 9.23
N THR A 163 -19.43 -19.90 9.29
CA THR A 163 -20.49 -20.59 10.02
C THR A 163 -20.42 -20.19 11.49
N GLN A 164 -21.26 -19.23 11.85
CA GLN A 164 -21.54 -18.81 13.21
C GLN A 164 -22.26 -19.96 13.93
N TYR A 165 -21.52 -20.74 14.72
CA TYR A 165 -22.10 -21.60 15.75
C TYR A 165 -22.56 -20.69 16.89
N VAL A 166 -23.89 -20.54 17.02
CA VAL A 166 -24.55 -19.94 18.18
C VAL A 166 -24.83 -21.11 19.12
N ASP A 167 -24.12 -21.18 20.24
CA ASP A 167 -24.48 -22.07 21.36
C ASP A 167 -25.69 -21.47 22.10
N GLU A 168 -26.69 -22.33 22.34
CA GLU A 168 -27.88 -22.08 23.16
C GLU A 168 -27.60 -22.16 24.66
#